data_AF-A0A367ZKR2-F1
#
_entry.id   AF-A0A367ZKR2-F1
#
_cell.length_a   1.000
_cell.length_b   1.000
_cell.length_c   1.000
_cell.angle_alpha   90.00
_cell.angle_beta   90.00
_cell.angle_gamma   90.00
#
_symmetry.space_group_name_H-M   'P 1'
#
loop_
_entity.id
_entity.type
_entity.pdbx_description
1 polymer ?
#
loop_
_entity_poly.entity_id
_entity_poly.type
_entity_poly.pdbx_seq_one_letter_code
_entity_poly.pdbx_strand_id
1 'polypeptide(L)'
;MNDETRQLIASYKIEGDIHLKNQEWGPARIAYEKALEEFDRIQSEEEFELVTADDKELRTQIEEALGQASFQLAQQHREWGLDALKSKDYARAVEEFEEAIDLAGEDNLPFLEEVKQLLDKARVKNRDHELYEELTPFVERGDDFRRAGNYAEAILEYQEALKAIAGLPPTHRFVSYLREALRECRRQLIKPYLVRIHRAIHAGKPAHAHNLLKRAMLLLDETDLVYRAFLTQIRDAIPVPPPAEVEEGEEVESPETWAKAIRDYEEALDLYSSFTLSDPLSPAYTGVNIYEDRFLSARRNLANLYKSRGDRFRDQLKLEKAIRSYKEALKLYPRSDRLFHETFREMKKLRAQLNQPSLPATAK
;
A
#
# COMPACT_ATOMS: atom_id res chain seq x y z
N MET A 1 -56.23 -15.97 -35.49
CA MET A 1 -55.90 -14.77 -34.68
C MET A 1 -57.17 -13.93 -34.61
N ASN A 2 -57.72 -13.70 -33.41
CA ASN A 2 -58.95 -12.92 -33.23
C ASN A 2 -58.79 -11.47 -33.71
N ASP A 3 -59.83 -10.89 -34.33
CA ASP A 3 -59.79 -9.52 -34.87
C ASP A 3 -59.43 -8.46 -33.81
N GLU A 4 -59.84 -8.66 -32.55
CA GLU A 4 -59.50 -7.77 -31.43
C GLU A 4 -58.00 -7.77 -31.13
N THR A 5 -57.36 -8.94 -31.17
CA THR A 5 -55.90 -9.06 -30.97
C THR A 5 -55.11 -8.44 -32.13
N ARG A 6 -55.61 -8.55 -33.37
CA ARG A 6 -55.01 -7.87 -34.53
C ARG A 6 -55.08 -6.36 -34.41
N GLN A 7 -56.20 -5.83 -33.95
CA GLN A 7 -56.37 -4.39 -33.73
C GLN A 7 -55.42 -3.88 -32.63
N LEU A 8 -55.20 -4.67 -31.58
CA LEU A 8 -54.26 -4.33 -30.50
C LEU A 8 -52.80 -4.29 -30.97
N ILE A 9 -52.36 -5.29 -31.74
CA ILE A 9 -51.00 -5.30 -32.32
C ILE A 9 -50.84 -4.13 -33.31
N ALA A 10 -51.85 -3.87 -34.14
CA ALA A 10 -51.84 -2.73 -35.06
C ALA A 10 -51.78 -1.38 -34.31
N SER A 11 -52.44 -1.25 -33.14
CA SER A 11 -52.34 -0.03 -32.34
C SER A 11 -50.92 0.17 -31.79
N TYR A 12 -50.27 -0.88 -31.28
CA TYR A 12 -48.88 -0.78 -30.80
C TYR A 12 -47.90 -0.43 -31.92
N LYS A 13 -48.11 -0.96 -33.13
CA LYS A 13 -47.34 -0.57 -34.30
C LYS A 13 -47.52 0.91 -34.65
N ILE A 14 -48.76 1.42 -34.64
CA ILE A 14 -49.04 2.82 -34.92
C ILE A 14 -48.40 3.73 -33.87
N GLU A 15 -48.47 3.36 -32.59
CA GLU A 15 -47.77 4.07 -31.51
C GLU A 15 -46.26 4.10 -31.75
N GLY A 16 -45.65 2.95 -32.09
CA GLY A 16 -44.24 2.86 -32.48
C GLY A 16 -43.90 3.78 -33.64
N ASP A 17 -44.71 3.79 -34.71
CA ASP A 17 -44.50 4.61 -35.90
C ASP A 17 -44.60 6.12 -35.61
N ILE A 18 -45.45 6.51 -34.66
CA ILE A 18 -45.55 7.90 -34.18
C ILE A 18 -44.27 8.29 -33.45
N HIS A 19 -43.79 7.46 -32.52
CA HIS A 19 -42.54 7.72 -31.81
C HIS A 19 -41.31 7.71 -32.73
N LEU A 20 -41.30 6.86 -33.76
CA LEU A 20 -40.27 6.80 -34.78
C LEU A 20 -40.21 8.11 -35.60
N LYS A 21 -41.38 8.66 -35.98
CA LYS A 21 -41.46 9.98 -36.65
C LYS A 21 -40.97 11.12 -35.75
N ASN A 22 -41.16 11.00 -34.44
CA ASN A 22 -40.72 11.99 -33.46
C ASN A 22 -39.24 11.82 -33.05
N GLN A 23 -38.51 10.84 -33.61
CA GLN A 23 -37.11 10.50 -33.25
C GLN A 23 -36.94 10.06 -31.79
N GLU A 24 -38.01 9.54 -31.18
CA GLU A 24 -37.99 8.99 -29.82
C GLU A 24 -37.76 7.47 -29.90
N TRP A 25 -36.51 7.07 -30.10
CA TRP A 25 -36.16 5.67 -30.41
C TRP A 25 -36.41 4.70 -29.25
N GLY A 26 -36.21 5.13 -28.00
CA GLY A 26 -36.49 4.32 -26.81
C GLY A 26 -37.97 3.94 -26.66
N PRO A 27 -38.89 4.93 -26.60
CA PRO A 27 -40.33 4.67 -26.60
C PRO A 27 -40.82 3.87 -27.82
N ALA A 28 -40.28 4.17 -29.01
CA ALA A 28 -40.61 3.42 -30.23
C ALA A 28 -40.24 1.93 -30.10
N ARG A 29 -39.03 1.63 -29.63
CA ARG A 29 -38.57 0.26 -29.39
C ARG A 29 -39.50 -0.50 -28.42
N ILE A 30 -39.86 0.11 -27.30
CA ILE A 30 -40.74 -0.50 -26.29
C ILE A 30 -42.11 -0.83 -26.88
N ALA A 31 -42.66 0.05 -27.74
CA ALA A 31 -43.94 -0.19 -28.40
C ALA A 31 -43.87 -1.37 -29.38
N TYR A 32 -42.79 -1.48 -30.15
CA TYR A 32 -42.58 -2.62 -31.06
C TYR A 32 -42.28 -3.94 -30.32
N GLU A 33 -41.53 -3.92 -29.22
CA GLU A 33 -41.30 -5.09 -28.37
C GLU A 33 -42.61 -5.63 -27.79
N LYS A 34 -43.47 -4.75 -27.27
CA LYS A 34 -44.82 -5.13 -26.81
C LYS A 34 -45.65 -5.77 -27.93
N ALA A 35 -45.57 -5.23 -29.14
CA ALA A 35 -46.27 -5.81 -30.29
C ALA A 35 -45.78 -7.24 -30.60
N LEU A 36 -44.47 -7.50 -30.48
CA LEU A 36 -43.87 -8.82 -30.68
C LEU A 36 -44.18 -9.80 -29.53
N GLU A 37 -44.19 -9.34 -28.28
CA GLU A 37 -44.61 -10.17 -27.14
C GLU A 37 -46.04 -10.68 -27.30
N GLU A 38 -46.96 -9.83 -27.76
CA GLU A 38 -48.33 -10.26 -28.05
C GLU A 38 -48.38 -11.29 -29.20
N PHE A 39 -47.52 -11.14 -30.22
CA PHE A 39 -47.38 -12.17 -31.26
C PHE A 39 -46.90 -13.51 -30.70
N ASP A 40 -45.91 -13.50 -29.82
CA ASP A 40 -45.34 -14.72 -29.25
C ASP A 40 -46.30 -15.39 -28.25
N ARG A 41 -47.10 -14.60 -27.50
CA ARG A 41 -48.20 -15.13 -26.67
C ARG A 41 -49.20 -15.91 -27.50
N ILE A 42 -49.64 -15.34 -28.62
CA ILE A 42 -50.59 -15.98 -29.55
C ILE A 42 -50.01 -17.27 -30.14
N GLN A 43 -48.69 -17.32 -30.40
CA GLN A 43 -48.03 -18.55 -30.86
C GLN A 43 -47.98 -19.66 -29.79
N SER A 44 -47.97 -19.29 -28.51
CA SER A 44 -47.84 -20.24 -27.40
C SER A 44 -49.16 -20.86 -26.93
N GLU A 45 -50.30 -20.22 -27.16
CA GLU A 45 -51.60 -20.61 -26.57
C GLU A 45 -52.37 -21.73 -27.30
N GLU A 46 -51.77 -22.47 -28.24
CA GLU A 46 -52.41 -23.59 -28.97
C GLU A 46 -53.77 -23.25 -29.66
N GLU A 47 -54.16 -21.98 -29.78
CA GLU A 47 -55.24 -21.55 -30.67
C GLU A 47 -54.73 -21.58 -32.12
N PHE A 48 -54.81 -22.77 -32.72
CA PHE A 48 -54.48 -23.08 -34.13
C PHE A 48 -55.41 -22.39 -35.15
N GLU A 49 -55.81 -21.15 -34.92
CA GLU A 49 -56.35 -20.32 -35.99
C GLU A 49 -55.20 -19.76 -36.83
N LEU A 50 -54.81 -20.57 -37.83
CA LEU A 50 -54.04 -20.24 -39.03
C LEU A 50 -53.44 -18.83 -38.99
N VAL A 51 -52.20 -18.70 -38.51
CA VAL A 51 -51.37 -17.52 -38.76
C VAL A 51 -51.39 -17.28 -40.27
N THR A 52 -52.08 -16.23 -40.70
CA THR A 52 -52.27 -15.96 -42.12
C THR A 52 -50.96 -15.42 -42.71
N ALA A 53 -50.86 -15.40 -44.05
CA ALA A 53 -49.71 -14.79 -44.71
C ALA A 53 -49.54 -13.32 -44.30
N ASP A 54 -50.65 -12.59 -44.18
CA ASP A 54 -50.70 -11.18 -43.77
C ASP A 54 -50.16 -10.96 -42.34
N ASP A 55 -50.37 -11.90 -41.42
CA ASP A 55 -49.83 -11.81 -40.04
C ASP A 55 -48.32 -11.97 -40.01
N LYS A 56 -47.78 -12.83 -40.88
CA LYS A 56 -46.33 -13.01 -41.02
C LYS A 56 -45.69 -11.76 -41.62
N GLU A 57 -46.32 -11.15 -42.62
CA GLU A 57 -45.85 -9.87 -43.19
C GLU A 57 -45.90 -8.73 -42.17
N LEU A 58 -46.93 -8.68 -41.32
CA LEU A 58 -47.04 -7.66 -40.29
C LEU A 58 -45.97 -7.83 -39.20
N ARG A 59 -45.67 -9.08 -38.81
CA ARG A 59 -44.57 -9.42 -37.90
C ARG A 59 -43.21 -9.00 -38.49
N THR A 60 -42.92 -9.34 -39.75
CA THR A 60 -41.64 -8.97 -40.38
C THR A 60 -41.48 -7.45 -40.48
N GLN A 61 -42.56 -6.70 -40.75
CA GLN A 61 -42.51 -5.23 -40.77
C GLN A 61 -42.20 -4.64 -39.39
N ILE A 62 -42.72 -5.24 -38.31
CA ILE A 62 -42.42 -4.81 -36.94
C ILE A 62 -40.98 -5.17 -36.56
N GLU A 63 -40.49 -6.35 -36.95
CA GLU A 63 -39.10 -6.76 -36.73
C GLU A 63 -38.12 -5.82 -37.48
N GLU A 64 -38.43 -5.44 -38.72
CA GLU A 64 -37.64 -4.46 -39.49
C GLU A 64 -37.66 -3.07 -38.84
N ALA A 65 -38.83 -2.60 -38.39
CA ALA A 65 -38.97 -1.30 -37.71
C ALA A 65 -38.25 -1.29 -36.35
N LEU A 66 -38.31 -2.40 -35.61
CA LEU A 66 -37.56 -2.60 -34.37
C LEU A 66 -36.05 -2.58 -34.63
N GLY A 67 -35.57 -3.25 -35.68
CA GLY A 67 -34.16 -3.24 -36.08
C GLY A 67 -33.67 -1.84 -36.44
N GLN A 68 -34.50 -1.03 -37.12
CA GLN A 68 -34.18 0.36 -37.41
C GLN A 68 -34.14 1.24 -36.16
N ALA A 69 -35.14 1.12 -35.28
CA ALA A 69 -35.21 1.91 -34.05
C ALA A 69 -34.06 1.57 -33.08
N SER A 70 -33.76 0.28 -32.92
CA SER A 70 -32.66 -0.20 -32.08
C SER A 70 -31.29 0.25 -32.61
N PHE A 71 -31.07 0.21 -33.92
CA PHE A 71 -29.83 0.70 -34.52
C PHE A 71 -29.64 2.22 -34.34
N GLN A 72 -30.69 3.02 -34.52
CA GLN A 72 -30.62 4.47 -34.28
C GLN A 72 -30.37 4.78 -32.80
N LEU A 73 -31.01 4.03 -31.89
CA LEU A 73 -30.75 4.15 -30.46
C LEU A 73 -29.30 3.77 -30.12
N ALA A 74 -28.76 2.70 -30.70
CA ALA A 74 -27.36 2.31 -30.53
C ALA A 74 -26.39 3.42 -30.97
N GLN A 75 -26.69 4.13 -32.06
CA GLN A 75 -25.87 5.28 -32.48
C GLN A 75 -25.90 6.43 -31.46
N GLN A 76 -27.06 6.70 -30.84
CA GLN A 76 -27.16 7.72 -29.80
C GLN A 76 -26.34 7.35 -28.56
N HIS A 77 -26.44 6.11 -28.09
CA HIS A 77 -25.62 5.64 -26.97
C HIS A 77 -24.12 5.68 -27.28
N ARG A 78 -23.71 5.39 -28.52
CA ARG A 78 -22.32 5.60 -28.97
C ARG A 78 -21.91 7.07 -28.85
N GLU A 79 -22.76 8.01 -29.27
CA GLU A 79 -22.47 9.44 -29.16
C GLU A 79 -22.39 9.91 -27.70
N TRP A 80 -23.30 9.45 -26.84
CA TRP A 80 -23.27 9.71 -25.40
C TRP A 80 -22.00 9.15 -24.75
N GLY A 81 -21.57 7.94 -25.11
CA GLY A 81 -20.31 7.36 -24.68
C GLY A 81 -19.09 8.18 -25.12
N LEU A 82 -19.10 8.71 -26.35
CA LEU A 82 -18.04 9.60 -26.84
C LEU A 82 -18.00 10.94 -26.08
N ASP A 83 -19.16 11.49 -25.73
CA ASP A 83 -19.23 12.73 -24.95
C ASP A 83 -18.82 12.50 -23.49
N ALA A 84 -19.18 11.36 -22.90
CA ALA A 84 -18.69 10.93 -21.59
C ALA A 84 -17.16 10.75 -21.57
N LEU A 85 -16.57 10.21 -22.64
CA LEU A 85 -15.10 10.15 -22.80
C LEU A 85 -14.44 11.53 -22.83
N LYS A 86 -15.11 12.55 -23.37
CA LYS A 86 -14.61 13.94 -23.39
C LYS A 86 -14.74 14.60 -22.01
N SER A 87 -15.84 14.36 -21.30
CA SER A 87 -16.06 14.87 -19.94
C SER A 87 -15.21 14.15 -18.88
N LYS A 88 -14.53 13.06 -19.26
CA LYS A 88 -13.75 12.15 -18.39
C LYS A 88 -14.59 11.32 -17.44
N ASP A 89 -15.87 11.19 -17.73
CA ASP A 89 -16.77 10.28 -17.01
C ASP A 89 -16.65 8.88 -17.62
N TYR A 90 -15.60 8.16 -17.24
CA TYR A 90 -15.22 6.90 -17.89
C TYR A 90 -16.16 5.74 -17.54
N ALA A 91 -16.73 5.72 -16.34
CA ALA A 91 -17.70 4.71 -15.92
C ALA A 91 -18.94 4.78 -16.80
N ARG A 92 -19.53 5.98 -16.93
CA ARG A 92 -20.66 6.21 -17.81
C ARG A 92 -20.32 5.89 -19.27
N ALA A 93 -19.12 6.24 -19.74
CA ALA A 93 -18.73 5.91 -21.11
C ALA A 93 -18.73 4.39 -21.38
N VAL A 94 -18.34 3.56 -20.40
CA VAL A 94 -18.37 2.10 -20.53
C VAL A 94 -19.80 1.58 -20.62
N GLU A 95 -20.68 2.03 -19.73
CA GLU A 95 -22.11 1.66 -19.72
C GLU A 95 -22.78 1.97 -21.06
N GLU A 96 -22.62 3.20 -21.56
CA GLU A 96 -23.23 3.64 -22.81
C GLU A 96 -22.69 2.86 -24.03
N PHE A 97 -21.42 2.44 -24.03
CA PHE A 97 -20.88 1.60 -25.10
C PHE A 97 -21.33 0.13 -25.00
N GLU A 98 -21.55 -0.40 -23.80
CA GLU A 98 -22.12 -1.74 -23.60
C GLU A 98 -23.58 -1.77 -24.07
N GLU A 99 -24.38 -0.77 -23.69
CA GLU A 99 -25.75 -0.61 -24.17
C GLU A 99 -25.82 -0.47 -25.70
N ALA A 100 -24.89 0.28 -26.31
CA ALA A 100 -24.82 0.41 -27.76
C ALA A 100 -24.54 -0.94 -28.47
N ILE A 101 -23.75 -1.84 -27.86
CA ILE A 101 -23.48 -3.17 -28.40
C ILE A 101 -24.71 -4.06 -28.27
N ASP A 102 -25.37 -4.04 -27.11
CA ASP A 102 -26.56 -4.84 -26.84
C ASP A 102 -27.72 -4.45 -27.77
N LEU A 103 -27.83 -3.15 -28.09
CA LEU A 103 -28.84 -2.60 -28.99
C LEU A 103 -28.60 -2.90 -30.47
N ALA A 104 -27.35 -2.96 -30.93
CA ALA A 104 -27.05 -3.05 -32.36
C ALA A 104 -27.32 -4.44 -32.97
N GLY A 105 -27.47 -5.48 -32.14
CA GLY A 105 -27.62 -6.86 -32.58
C GLY A 105 -26.39 -7.37 -33.34
N GLU A 106 -26.35 -8.66 -33.71
CA GLU A 106 -25.21 -9.25 -34.45
C GLU A 106 -25.14 -8.81 -35.93
N ASP A 107 -26.18 -8.13 -36.42
CA ASP A 107 -26.38 -7.86 -37.84
C ASP A 107 -25.41 -6.80 -38.41
N ASN A 108 -24.94 -5.87 -37.57
CA ASN A 108 -24.07 -4.75 -37.98
C ASN A 108 -22.62 -4.89 -37.49
N LEU A 109 -21.91 -5.87 -38.05
CA LEU A 109 -20.48 -6.12 -37.83
C LEU A 109 -19.58 -4.87 -37.79
N PRO A 110 -19.61 -3.93 -38.77
CA PRO A 110 -18.69 -2.79 -38.76
C PRO A 110 -18.93 -1.84 -37.58
N PHE A 111 -20.19 -1.63 -37.20
CA PHE A 111 -20.54 -0.80 -36.05
C PHE A 111 -20.06 -1.44 -34.74
N LEU A 112 -20.25 -2.75 -34.59
CA LEU A 112 -19.80 -3.49 -33.42
C LEU A 112 -18.28 -3.45 -33.27
N GLU A 113 -17.52 -3.57 -34.36
CA GLU A 113 -16.05 -3.48 -34.31
C GLU A 113 -15.59 -2.09 -33.84
N GLU A 114 -16.20 -1.02 -34.36
CA GLU A 114 -15.89 0.35 -33.93
C GLU A 114 -16.21 0.58 -32.45
N VAL A 115 -17.40 0.18 -31.99
CA VAL A 115 -17.82 0.38 -30.60
C VAL A 115 -16.98 -0.47 -29.65
N LYS A 116 -16.61 -1.71 -30.02
CA LYS A 116 -15.71 -2.54 -29.20
C LYS A 116 -14.34 -1.89 -29.00
N GLN A 117 -13.76 -1.29 -30.04
CA GLN A 117 -12.49 -0.57 -29.90
C GLN A 117 -12.62 0.64 -28.95
N LEU A 118 -13.74 1.35 -29.01
CA LEU A 118 -14.03 2.46 -28.10
C LEU A 118 -14.26 1.99 -26.67
N LEU A 119 -14.98 0.88 -26.48
CA LEU A 119 -15.24 0.24 -25.20
C LEU A 119 -13.94 -0.22 -24.54
N ASP A 120 -13.06 -0.90 -25.26
CA ASP A 120 -11.76 -1.33 -24.74
C ASP A 120 -10.93 -0.13 -24.27
N LYS A 121 -10.94 0.95 -25.05
CA LYS A 121 -10.27 2.21 -24.67
C LYS A 121 -10.91 2.85 -23.44
N ALA A 122 -12.23 2.82 -23.33
CA ALA A 122 -12.97 3.36 -22.17
C ALA A 122 -12.67 2.53 -20.91
N ARG A 123 -12.67 1.20 -21.00
CA ARG A 123 -12.35 0.28 -19.90
C ARG A 123 -10.95 0.47 -19.36
N VAL A 124 -9.95 0.61 -20.23
CA VAL A 124 -8.56 0.89 -19.80
C VAL A 124 -8.50 2.22 -19.05
N LYS A 125 -9.15 3.27 -19.56
CA LYS A 125 -9.18 4.58 -18.91
C LYS A 125 -9.95 4.58 -17.60
N ASN A 126 -11.07 3.86 -17.53
CA ASN A 126 -11.87 3.74 -16.33
C ASN A 126 -11.07 3.06 -15.22
N ARG A 127 -10.44 1.93 -15.56
CA ARG A 127 -9.55 1.23 -14.62
C ARG A 127 -8.38 2.10 -14.17
N ASP A 128 -7.75 2.85 -15.08
CA ASP A 128 -6.67 3.79 -14.73
C ASP A 128 -7.16 4.91 -13.80
N HIS A 129 -8.41 5.35 -13.95
CA HIS A 129 -9.03 6.38 -13.12
C HIS A 129 -9.37 5.86 -11.73
N GLU A 130 -10.01 4.70 -11.63
CA GLU A 130 -10.29 4.02 -10.36
C GLU A 130 -8.99 3.78 -9.57
N LEU A 131 -7.97 3.24 -10.24
CA LEU A 131 -6.65 3.06 -9.64
C LEU A 131 -6.03 4.38 -9.17
N TYR A 132 -6.21 5.47 -9.94
CA TYR A 132 -5.73 6.78 -9.52
C TYR A 132 -6.43 7.24 -8.24
N GLU A 133 -7.75 7.10 -8.15
CA GLU A 133 -8.52 7.45 -6.95
C GLU A 133 -8.08 6.62 -5.73
N GLU A 134 -7.89 5.31 -5.88
CA GLU A 134 -7.38 4.46 -4.80
C GLU A 134 -5.96 4.84 -4.35
N LEU A 135 -5.10 5.23 -5.29
CA LEU A 135 -3.69 5.49 -5.05
C LEU A 135 -3.42 6.91 -4.51
N THR A 136 -4.25 7.89 -4.91
CA THR A 136 -4.05 9.31 -4.58
C THR A 136 -3.81 9.57 -3.10
N PRO A 137 -4.56 8.99 -2.13
CA PRO A 137 -4.35 9.32 -0.73
C PRO A 137 -2.96 8.90 -0.24
N PHE A 138 -2.46 7.74 -0.69
CA PHE A 138 -1.14 7.24 -0.30
C PHE A 138 -0.02 8.03 -0.97
N VAL A 139 -0.17 8.35 -2.26
CA VAL A 139 0.83 9.11 -3.02
C VAL A 139 0.94 10.54 -2.52
N GLU A 140 -0.18 11.22 -2.27
CA GLU A 140 -0.19 12.59 -1.77
C GLU A 140 0.42 12.66 -0.37
N ARG A 141 0.04 11.77 0.55
CA ARG A 141 0.67 11.69 1.88
C ARG A 141 2.17 11.40 1.78
N GLY A 142 2.56 10.43 0.95
CA GLY A 142 3.97 10.12 0.70
C GLY A 142 4.75 11.31 0.15
N ASP A 143 4.16 12.05 -0.78
CA ASP A 143 4.73 13.28 -1.37
C ASP A 143 4.87 14.40 -0.32
N ASP A 144 3.91 14.54 0.58
CA ASP A 144 3.96 15.52 1.66
C ASP A 144 5.04 15.18 2.69
N PHE A 145 5.15 13.90 3.10
CA PHE A 145 6.26 13.44 3.94
C PHE A 145 7.62 13.65 3.27
N ARG A 146 7.70 13.39 1.96
CA ARG A 146 8.91 13.63 1.16
C ARG A 146 9.29 15.12 1.16
N ARG A 147 8.32 16.03 0.98
CA ARG A 147 8.54 17.49 1.04
C ARG A 147 8.96 17.95 2.44
N ALA A 148 8.40 17.34 3.49
CA ALA A 148 8.78 17.60 4.89
C ALA A 148 10.17 17.05 5.26
N GLY A 149 10.77 16.19 4.43
CA GLY A 149 12.04 15.52 4.70
C GLY A 149 11.92 14.27 5.58
N ASN A 150 10.70 13.82 5.87
CA ASN A 150 10.40 12.58 6.60
C ASN A 150 10.42 11.38 5.64
N TYR A 151 11.60 11.06 5.12
CA TYR A 151 11.74 10.02 4.09
C TYR A 151 11.35 8.60 4.57
N ALA A 152 11.40 8.32 5.86
CA ALA A 152 11.02 7.02 6.40
C ALA A 152 9.49 6.78 6.31
N GLU A 153 8.70 7.79 6.70
CA GLU A 153 7.23 7.76 6.60
C GLU A 153 6.80 7.74 5.13
N ALA A 154 7.45 8.55 4.28
CA ALA A 154 7.20 8.55 2.84
C ALA A 154 7.41 7.15 2.21
N ILE A 155 8.45 6.42 2.61
CA ILE A 155 8.72 5.06 2.09
C ILE A 155 7.58 4.11 2.45
N LEU A 156 7.01 4.20 3.66
CA LEU A 156 5.90 3.34 4.07
C LEU A 156 4.66 3.58 3.22
N GLU A 157 4.25 4.84 3.07
CA GLU A 157 3.08 5.21 2.25
C GLU A 157 3.27 4.77 0.78
N TYR A 158 4.45 5.00 0.20
CA TYR A 158 4.73 4.54 -1.16
C TYR A 158 4.80 3.01 -1.29
N GLN A 159 5.20 2.29 -0.25
CA GLN A 159 5.16 0.83 -0.24
C GLN A 159 3.73 0.30 -0.17
N GLU A 160 2.85 0.95 0.58
CA GLU A 160 1.42 0.63 0.60
C GLU A 160 0.79 0.90 -0.77
N ALA A 161 1.09 2.05 -1.37
CA ALA A 161 0.69 2.37 -2.74
C ALA A 161 1.18 1.31 -3.75
N LEU A 162 2.41 0.81 -3.59
CA LEU A 162 2.99 -0.21 -4.47
C LEU A 162 2.33 -1.58 -4.30
N LYS A 163 1.82 -1.91 -3.10
CA LYS A 163 1.05 -3.13 -2.86
C LYS A 163 -0.30 -3.10 -3.57
N ALA A 164 -0.98 -1.96 -3.58
CA ALA A 164 -2.26 -1.80 -4.29
C ALA A 164 -2.13 -2.11 -5.79
N ILE A 165 -0.96 -1.79 -6.38
CA ILE A 165 -0.69 -1.99 -7.81
C ILE A 165 0.18 -3.21 -8.12
N ALA A 166 0.27 -4.20 -7.23
CA ALA A 166 1.18 -5.33 -7.34
C ALA A 166 1.01 -6.20 -8.60
N GLY A 167 -0.12 -6.10 -9.31
CA GLY A 167 -0.39 -6.81 -10.56
C GLY A 167 -0.06 -6.04 -11.84
N LEU A 168 0.34 -4.76 -11.77
CA LEU A 168 0.61 -3.94 -12.95
C LEU A 168 2.00 -4.21 -13.54
N PRO A 169 2.16 -4.05 -14.87
CA PRO A 169 3.47 -4.19 -15.50
C PRO A 169 4.46 -3.15 -14.98
N PRO A 170 5.77 -3.47 -14.93
CA PRO A 170 6.79 -2.57 -14.38
C PRO A 170 6.96 -1.28 -15.18
N THR A 171 6.49 -1.24 -16.43
CA THR A 171 6.50 -0.08 -17.32
C THR A 171 5.32 0.86 -17.08
N HIS A 172 4.34 0.46 -16.26
CA HIS A 172 3.17 1.28 -15.98
C HIS A 172 3.57 2.59 -15.30
N ARG A 173 2.90 3.70 -15.66
CA ARG A 173 3.24 5.05 -15.21
C ARG A 173 3.24 5.19 -13.67
N PHE A 174 2.26 4.58 -12.98
CA PHE A 174 2.20 4.61 -11.52
C PHE A 174 3.34 3.80 -10.87
N VAL A 175 3.65 2.63 -11.42
CA VAL A 175 4.73 1.77 -10.91
C VAL A 175 6.09 2.45 -11.11
N SER A 176 6.32 3.07 -12.27
CA SER A 176 7.57 3.78 -12.54
C SER A 176 7.74 4.98 -11.62
N TYR A 177 6.68 5.79 -11.45
CA TYR A 177 6.69 6.94 -10.52
C TYR A 177 6.99 6.51 -9.08
N LEU A 178 6.27 5.51 -8.56
CA LEU A 178 6.46 5.06 -7.17
C LEU A 178 7.84 4.46 -6.94
N ARG A 179 8.37 3.69 -7.89
CA ARG A 179 9.72 3.14 -7.80
C ARG A 179 10.78 4.23 -7.80
N GLU A 180 10.59 5.26 -8.62
CA GLU A 180 11.50 6.42 -8.65
C GLU A 180 11.44 7.20 -7.33
N ALA A 181 10.24 7.49 -6.83
CA ALA A 181 10.04 8.18 -5.55
C ALA A 181 10.65 7.40 -4.37
N LEU A 182 10.43 6.08 -4.31
CA LEU A 182 11.04 5.19 -3.31
C LEU A 182 12.56 5.22 -3.37
N ARG A 183 13.12 5.12 -4.59
CA ARG A 183 14.57 5.16 -4.81
C ARG A 183 15.16 6.48 -4.33
N GLU A 184 14.50 7.59 -4.62
CA GLU A 184 14.93 8.91 -4.16
C GLU A 184 14.90 8.99 -2.62
N CYS A 185 13.79 8.62 -1.99
CA CYS A 185 13.63 8.68 -0.54
C CYS A 185 14.71 7.84 0.18
N ARG A 186 15.00 6.62 -0.33
CA ARG A 186 16.05 5.76 0.24
C ARG A 186 17.44 6.37 0.11
N ARG A 187 17.76 6.99 -1.04
CA ARG A 187 19.02 7.70 -1.23
C ARG A 187 19.18 8.86 -0.25
N GLN A 188 18.11 9.63 -0.03
CA GLN A 188 18.13 10.74 0.94
C GLN A 188 18.34 10.22 2.37
N LEU A 189 17.73 9.09 2.74
CA LEU A 189 17.92 8.45 4.04
C LEU A 189 19.37 7.97 4.25
N ILE A 190 20.08 7.60 3.19
CA ILE A 190 21.48 7.12 3.24
C ILE A 190 22.49 8.28 3.36
N LYS A 191 22.19 9.47 2.83
CA LYS A 191 23.13 10.62 2.87
C LYS A 191 23.68 10.91 4.28
N PRO A 192 22.88 10.95 5.37
CA PRO A 192 23.40 11.10 6.73
C PRO A 192 24.35 9.99 7.17
N TYR A 193 24.13 8.74 6.72
CA TYR A 193 25.03 7.63 7.01
C TYR A 193 26.39 7.84 6.34
N LEU A 194 26.43 8.31 5.10
CA LEU A 194 27.67 8.62 4.39
C LEU A 194 28.51 9.65 5.15
N VAL A 195 27.89 10.72 5.66
CA VAL A 195 28.58 11.72 6.47
C VAL A 195 29.16 11.12 7.75
N ARG A 196 28.41 10.23 8.42
CA ARG A 196 28.88 9.53 9.63
C ARG A 196 30.01 8.55 9.32
N ILE A 197 29.94 7.83 8.20
CA ILE A 197 30.99 6.93 7.72
C ILE A 197 32.27 7.72 7.46
N HIS A 198 32.18 8.81 6.71
CA HIS A 198 33.33 9.69 6.43
C HIS A 198 33.98 10.20 7.73
N ARG A 199 33.18 10.69 8.69
CA ARG A 199 33.69 11.11 10.00
C ARG A 199 34.36 9.96 10.78
N ALA A 200 33.80 8.75 10.70
CA ALA A 200 34.36 7.58 11.38
C ALA A 200 35.71 7.14 10.79
N ILE A 201 35.88 7.27 9.47
CA ILE A 201 37.14 6.99 8.77
C ILE A 201 38.22 7.98 9.23
N HIS A 202 37.93 9.29 9.21
CA HIS A 202 38.87 10.32 9.68
C HIS A 202 39.21 10.20 11.16
N ALA A 203 38.27 9.71 11.98
CA ALA A 203 38.50 9.43 13.39
C ALA A 203 39.28 8.13 13.67
N GLY A 204 39.75 7.41 12.64
CA GLY A 204 40.50 6.17 12.78
C GLY A 204 39.68 4.99 13.33
N LYS A 205 38.35 4.97 13.11
CA LYS A 205 37.43 3.93 13.62
C LYS A 205 36.86 3.06 12.47
N PRO A 206 37.66 2.19 11.83
CA PRO A 206 37.25 1.45 10.63
C PRO A 206 36.14 0.42 10.89
N ALA A 207 36.11 -0.21 12.07
CA ALA A 207 35.03 -1.15 12.44
C ALA A 207 33.67 -0.45 12.57
N HIS A 208 33.66 0.78 13.10
CA HIS A 208 32.44 1.58 13.21
C HIS A 208 31.95 2.02 11.83
N ALA A 209 32.87 2.42 10.95
CA ALA A 209 32.56 2.79 9.57
C ALA A 209 31.97 1.61 8.79
N HIS A 210 32.55 0.41 8.91
CA HIS A 210 32.03 -0.83 8.31
C HIS A 210 30.61 -1.16 8.80
N ASN A 211 30.33 -1.04 10.10
CA ASN A 211 29.00 -1.31 10.64
C ASN A 211 27.95 -0.31 10.15
N LEU A 212 28.30 0.97 10.03
CA LEU A 212 27.42 1.99 9.44
C LEU A 212 27.17 1.74 7.96
N LEU A 213 28.19 1.31 7.21
CA LEU A 213 28.07 0.98 5.81
C LEU A 213 27.16 -0.24 5.58
N LYS A 214 27.29 -1.29 6.40
CA LYS A 214 26.38 -2.45 6.36
C LYS A 214 24.93 -2.02 6.56
N ARG A 215 24.65 -1.12 7.52
CA ARG A 215 23.31 -0.56 7.74
C ARG A 215 22.81 0.25 6.54
N ALA A 216 23.66 1.07 5.93
CA ALA A 216 23.32 1.82 4.73
C ALA A 216 23.00 0.91 3.53
N MET A 217 23.74 -0.18 3.36
CA MET A 217 23.49 -1.17 2.31
C MET A 217 22.15 -1.91 2.46
N LEU A 218 21.70 -2.17 3.70
CA LEU A 218 20.39 -2.79 3.96
C LEU A 218 19.20 -1.90 3.59
N LEU A 219 19.39 -0.58 3.58
CA LEU A 219 18.34 0.39 3.23
C LEU A 219 18.18 0.57 1.71
N LEU A 220 19.10 0.03 0.90
CA LEU A 220 19.05 0.13 -0.55
C LEU A 220 18.09 -0.88 -1.17
N ASP A 221 17.36 -0.42 -2.17
CA ASP A 221 16.65 -1.31 -3.08
C ASP A 221 17.62 -2.22 -3.84
N GLU A 222 17.14 -3.43 -4.14
CA GLU A 222 17.91 -4.41 -4.90
C GLU A 222 18.25 -3.95 -6.31
N THR A 223 17.35 -3.13 -6.86
CA THR A 223 17.39 -2.62 -8.23
C THR A 223 18.32 -1.41 -8.40
N ASP A 224 18.77 -0.74 -7.33
CA ASP A 224 19.66 0.42 -7.44
C ASP A 224 21.14 0.03 -7.55
N LEU A 225 21.49 -0.59 -8.68
CA LEU A 225 22.84 -1.08 -8.97
C LEU A 225 23.91 0.02 -8.88
N VAL A 226 23.59 1.23 -9.33
CA VAL A 226 24.54 2.36 -9.35
C VAL A 226 24.93 2.76 -7.93
N TYR A 227 23.95 2.92 -7.04
CA TYR A 227 24.23 3.37 -5.68
C TYR A 227 24.83 2.24 -4.83
N ARG A 228 24.49 0.97 -5.14
CA ARG A 228 25.19 -0.20 -4.59
C ARG A 228 26.66 -0.23 -4.98
N ALA A 229 26.99 -0.02 -6.26
CA ALA A 229 28.37 0.05 -6.74
C ALA A 229 29.16 1.17 -6.03
N PHE A 230 28.52 2.32 -5.82
CA PHE A 230 29.10 3.42 -5.03
C PHE A 230 29.39 3.02 -3.57
N LEU A 231 28.46 2.36 -2.88
CA LEU A 231 28.70 1.88 -1.52
C LEU A 231 29.77 0.78 -1.46
N THR A 232 29.88 -0.08 -2.48
CA THR A 232 30.96 -1.08 -2.55
C THR A 232 32.33 -0.44 -2.72
N GLN A 233 32.45 0.63 -3.51
CA GLN A 233 33.70 1.39 -3.60
C GLN A 233 34.10 1.99 -2.25
N ILE A 234 33.12 2.52 -1.49
CA ILE A 234 33.36 3.02 -0.13
C ILE A 234 33.81 1.87 0.78
N ARG A 235 33.18 0.69 0.69
CA ARG A 235 33.58 -0.50 1.47
C ARG A 235 35.04 -0.83 1.25
N ASP A 236 35.46 -0.89 0.00
CA ASP A 236 36.79 -1.33 -0.39
C ASP A 236 37.86 -0.27 -0.03
N ALA A 237 37.46 1.00 0.11
CA ALA A 237 38.31 2.09 0.59
C ALA A 237 38.47 2.15 2.11
N ILE A 238 37.58 1.51 2.89
CA ILE A 238 37.72 1.48 4.36
C ILE A 238 38.76 0.42 4.71
N PRO A 239 39.80 0.75 5.51
CA PRO A 239 40.77 -0.23 5.97
C PRO A 239 40.04 -1.41 6.63
N VAL A 240 40.38 -2.64 6.21
CA VAL A 240 39.85 -3.84 6.86
C VAL A 240 40.21 -3.70 8.34
N PRO A 241 39.22 -3.69 9.26
CA PRO A 241 39.54 -3.69 10.68
C PRO A 241 40.46 -4.90 10.91
N PRO A 242 41.53 -4.77 11.73
CA PRO A 242 42.33 -5.93 12.08
C PRO A 242 41.38 -7.06 12.49
N PRO A 243 41.66 -8.33 12.09
CA PRO A 243 40.86 -9.46 12.53
C PRO A 243 40.68 -9.25 14.01
N ALA A 244 39.41 -9.19 14.44
CA ALA A 244 39.08 -8.81 15.80
C ALA A 244 40.11 -9.48 16.71
N GLU A 245 40.74 -8.71 17.59
CA GLU A 245 41.14 -9.30 18.86
C GLU A 245 39.92 -10.12 19.25
N VAL A 246 40.07 -11.44 19.11
CA VAL A 246 39.09 -12.40 19.55
C VAL A 246 38.76 -11.89 20.95
N GLU A 247 37.47 -11.71 21.25
CA GLU A 247 37.04 -11.46 22.60
C GLU A 247 37.41 -12.74 23.40
N GLU A 248 38.70 -12.91 23.66
CA GLU A 248 39.26 -13.94 24.50
C GLU A 248 38.96 -13.49 25.92
N GLY A 249 38.13 -14.30 26.57
CA GLY A 249 37.83 -14.19 27.98
C GLY A 249 36.70 -13.23 28.32
N GLU A 250 35.53 -13.36 27.70
CA GLU A 250 34.30 -13.06 28.41
C GLU A 250 33.72 -14.39 28.93
N GLU A 251 33.85 -14.64 30.23
CA GLU A 251 32.83 -15.43 30.95
C GLU A 251 31.52 -14.64 30.84
N VAL A 252 30.84 -14.88 29.72
CA VAL A 252 29.47 -14.43 29.47
C VAL A 252 28.62 -15.06 30.56
N GLU A 253 27.93 -14.24 31.36
CA GLU A 253 26.76 -14.73 32.12
C GLU A 253 25.91 -15.52 31.13
N SER A 254 25.64 -16.81 31.43
CA SER A 254 25.11 -17.80 30.45
C SER A 254 24.23 -17.10 29.41
N PRO A 255 24.53 -17.20 28.09
CA PRO A 255 23.76 -16.54 27.04
C PRO A 255 22.24 -16.73 27.18
N GLU A 256 21.85 -17.84 27.81
CA GLU A 256 20.47 -18.18 28.19
C GLU A 256 19.83 -17.17 29.14
N THR A 257 20.56 -16.64 30.13
CA THR A 257 20.07 -15.64 31.10
C THR A 257 19.74 -14.31 30.44
N TRP A 258 20.59 -13.85 29.52
CA TRP A 258 20.36 -12.66 28.72
C TRP A 258 19.19 -12.85 27.75
N ALA A 259 19.18 -13.97 27.03
CA ALA A 259 18.09 -14.30 26.11
C ALA A 259 16.75 -14.45 26.83
N LYS A 260 16.75 -14.96 28.07
CA LYS A 260 15.55 -15.04 28.90
C LYS A 260 15.08 -13.66 29.35
N ALA A 261 15.98 -12.83 29.89
CA ALA A 261 15.61 -11.49 30.37
C ALA A 261 15.07 -10.57 29.26
N ILE A 262 15.58 -10.69 28.03
CA ILE A 262 15.05 -9.95 26.87
C ILE A 262 13.65 -10.44 26.52
N ARG A 263 13.45 -11.76 26.39
CA ARG A 263 12.13 -12.35 26.11
C ARG A 263 11.10 -11.98 27.17
N ASP A 264 11.46 -12.10 28.44
CA ASP A 264 10.58 -11.76 29.56
C ASP A 264 10.19 -10.26 29.55
N TYR A 265 11.11 -9.38 29.12
CA TYR A 265 10.84 -7.94 28.97
C TYR A 265 9.95 -7.61 27.77
N GLU A 266 10.19 -8.24 26.62
CA GLU A 266 9.36 -8.07 25.41
C GLU A 266 7.93 -8.56 25.66
N GLU A 267 7.76 -9.76 26.22
CA GLU A 267 6.44 -10.29 26.57
C GLU A 267 5.72 -9.38 27.58
N ALA A 268 6.43 -8.89 28.59
CA ALA A 268 5.82 -7.99 29.58
C ALA A 268 5.46 -6.63 28.97
N LEU A 269 6.23 -6.12 28.00
CA LEU A 269 5.93 -4.88 27.28
C LEU A 269 4.69 -5.05 26.39
N ASP A 270 4.57 -6.18 25.70
CA ASP A 270 3.42 -6.50 24.86
C ASP A 270 2.14 -6.63 25.69
N LEU A 271 2.19 -7.34 26.84
CA LEU A 271 1.07 -7.45 27.77
C LEU A 271 0.70 -6.10 28.40
N TYR A 272 1.70 -5.31 28.80
CA TYR A 272 1.48 -3.99 29.37
C TYR A 272 0.86 -3.00 28.36
N SER A 273 1.29 -3.04 27.10
CA SER A 273 0.80 -2.14 26.04
C SER A 273 -0.56 -2.56 25.46
N SER A 274 -0.85 -3.86 25.41
CA SER A 274 -2.16 -4.39 24.94
C SER A 274 -3.28 -4.29 25.98
N PHE A 275 -2.95 -4.13 27.27
CA PHE A 275 -3.91 -4.05 28.37
C PHE A 275 -5.06 -3.03 28.17
N THR A 276 -4.84 -1.95 27.44
CA THR A 276 -5.86 -0.91 27.20
C THR A 276 -6.63 -1.05 25.89
N LEU A 277 -6.19 -1.92 24.97
CA LEU A 277 -6.70 -1.94 23.59
C LEU A 277 -7.65 -3.11 23.27
N SER A 278 -7.64 -4.21 24.04
CA SER A 278 -8.29 -5.44 23.57
C SER A 278 -8.90 -6.39 24.62
N ASP A 279 -9.13 -6.00 25.87
CA ASP A 279 -9.74 -6.93 26.85
C ASP A 279 -11.24 -6.63 27.08
N PRO A 280 -12.16 -7.43 26.51
CA PRO A 280 -13.61 -7.27 26.69
C PRO A 280 -14.09 -7.57 28.13
N LEU A 281 -13.23 -8.12 28.99
CA LEU A 281 -13.55 -8.49 30.37
C LEU A 281 -12.93 -7.54 31.41
N SER A 282 -12.19 -6.52 30.99
CA SER A 282 -11.57 -5.56 31.90
C SER A 282 -12.60 -4.53 32.40
N PRO A 283 -12.85 -4.41 33.73
CA PRO A 283 -13.76 -3.40 34.26
C PRO A 283 -13.23 -2.02 33.91
N ALA A 284 -13.97 -1.29 33.07
CA ALA A 284 -13.48 -0.11 32.37
C ALA A 284 -12.90 1.02 33.24
N TYR A 285 -13.08 1.04 34.58
CA TYR A 285 -12.67 2.19 35.40
C TYR A 285 -12.22 1.90 36.85
N THR A 286 -11.61 0.75 37.18
CA THR A 286 -11.09 0.54 38.55
C THR A 286 -9.77 -0.24 38.60
N GLY A 287 -8.66 0.51 38.58
CA GLY A 287 -7.46 0.24 39.39
C GLY A 287 -6.34 -0.57 38.75
N VAL A 288 -5.21 0.10 38.44
CA VAL A 288 -3.85 -0.41 38.20
C VAL A 288 -3.70 -1.47 37.09
N ASN A 289 -2.76 -1.27 36.16
CA ASN A 289 -2.50 -2.28 35.14
C ASN A 289 -1.96 -3.54 35.82
N ILE A 290 -2.67 -4.67 35.70
CA ILE A 290 -2.34 -5.92 36.38
C ILE A 290 -0.96 -6.44 35.96
N TYR A 291 -0.48 -6.05 34.77
CA TYR A 291 0.84 -6.38 34.24
C TYR A 291 1.91 -5.33 34.58
N GLU A 292 1.58 -4.23 35.25
CA GLU A 292 2.52 -3.16 35.61
C GLU A 292 3.68 -3.69 36.46
N ASP A 293 3.39 -4.49 37.48
CA ASP A 293 4.43 -5.08 38.33
C ASP A 293 5.33 -6.06 37.56
N ARG A 294 4.76 -6.85 36.65
CA ARG A 294 5.51 -7.76 35.78
C ARG A 294 6.40 -6.98 34.81
N PHE A 295 5.90 -5.89 34.24
CA PHE A 295 6.64 -5.02 33.34
C PHE A 295 7.79 -4.30 34.07
N LEU A 296 7.50 -3.69 35.22
CA LEU A 296 8.50 -3.00 36.04
C LEU A 296 9.59 -3.95 36.53
N SER A 297 9.23 -5.17 36.94
CA SER A 297 10.20 -6.19 37.36
C SER A 297 11.08 -6.69 36.22
N ALA A 298 10.50 -7.03 35.06
CA ALA A 298 11.25 -7.45 33.88
C ALA A 298 12.20 -6.35 33.37
N ARG A 299 11.71 -5.11 33.31
CA ARG A 299 12.49 -3.92 32.96
C ARG A 299 13.65 -3.69 33.92
N ARG A 300 13.43 -3.82 35.22
CA ARG A 300 14.46 -3.69 36.26
C ARG A 300 15.50 -4.82 36.18
N ASN A 301 15.07 -6.04 35.91
CA ASN A 301 15.97 -7.19 35.77
C ASN A 301 16.91 -7.02 34.57
N LEU A 302 16.38 -6.58 33.42
CA LEU A 302 17.20 -6.27 32.25
C LEU A 302 18.16 -5.10 32.53
N ALA A 303 17.71 -4.07 33.25
CA ALA A 303 18.57 -2.96 33.67
C ALA A 303 19.72 -3.39 34.60
N ASN A 304 19.46 -4.33 35.52
CA ASN A 304 20.46 -4.90 36.42
C ASN A 304 21.53 -5.68 35.66
N LEU A 305 21.15 -6.46 34.64
CA LEU A 305 22.09 -7.18 33.78
C LEU A 305 22.99 -6.22 32.99
N TYR A 306 22.44 -5.13 32.45
CA TYR A 306 23.26 -4.10 31.81
C TYR A 306 24.20 -3.39 32.80
N LYS A 307 23.75 -3.18 34.05
CA LYS A 307 24.60 -2.63 35.11
C LYS A 307 25.74 -3.60 35.47
N SER A 308 25.44 -4.87 35.77
CA SER A 308 26.46 -5.86 36.16
C SER A 308 27.49 -6.05 35.06
N ARG A 309 27.07 -6.04 33.79
CA ARG A 309 27.97 -6.03 32.64
C ARG A 309 28.85 -4.78 32.61
N GLY A 310 28.29 -3.62 32.93
CA GLY A 310 29.04 -2.36 33.08
C GLY A 310 30.07 -2.39 34.21
N ASP A 311 29.72 -2.99 35.36
CA ASP A 311 30.60 -3.18 36.51
C ASP A 311 31.78 -4.08 36.15
N ARG A 312 31.53 -5.22 35.50
CA ARG A 312 32.60 -6.12 35.02
C ARG A 312 33.53 -5.42 34.03
N PHE A 313 33.00 -4.66 33.08
CA PHE A 313 33.84 -3.90 32.15
C PHE A 313 34.64 -2.81 32.83
N ARG A 314 34.10 -2.19 33.88
CA ARG A 314 34.86 -1.25 34.71
C ARG A 314 36.00 -1.98 35.42
N ASP A 315 35.73 -3.15 36.00
CA ASP A 315 36.71 -3.94 36.75
C ASP A 315 37.82 -4.49 35.81
N GLN A 316 37.49 -4.73 34.54
CA GLN A 316 38.44 -5.04 33.45
C GLN A 316 39.13 -3.79 32.84
N LEU A 317 38.92 -2.59 33.40
CA LEU A 317 39.44 -1.30 32.89
C LEU A 317 39.00 -0.96 31.45
N LYS A 318 37.99 -1.64 30.90
CA LYS A 318 37.38 -1.36 29.59
C LYS A 318 36.35 -0.23 29.70
N LEU A 319 36.82 0.97 30.04
CA LEU A 319 36.00 2.14 30.42
C LEU A 319 34.93 2.52 29.37
N GLU A 320 35.26 2.46 28.07
CA GLU A 320 34.29 2.77 27.01
C GLU A 320 33.15 1.76 26.92
N LYS A 321 33.45 0.46 27.05
CA LYS A 321 32.44 -0.61 27.05
C LYS A 321 31.56 -0.50 28.29
N ALA A 322 32.15 -0.21 29.45
CA ALA A 322 31.43 0.04 30.70
C ALA A 322 30.42 1.19 30.56
N ILE A 323 30.84 2.33 29.99
CA ILE A 323 29.96 3.49 29.77
C ILE A 323 28.79 3.15 28.83
N ARG A 324 29.00 2.32 27.80
CA ARG A 324 27.91 1.88 26.91
C ARG A 324 26.90 1.02 27.67
N SER A 325 27.36 0.04 28.45
CA SER A 325 26.48 -0.81 29.26
C SER A 325 25.69 -0.01 30.29
N TYR A 326 26.33 0.93 31.01
CA TYR A 326 25.61 1.81 31.95
C TYR A 326 24.58 2.71 31.25
N LYS A 327 24.84 3.17 30.02
CA LYS A 327 23.85 3.94 29.24
C LYS A 327 22.60 3.13 28.94
N GLU A 328 22.75 1.87 28.54
CA GLU A 328 21.61 0.99 28.29
C GLU A 328 20.82 0.69 29.57
N ALA A 329 21.53 0.44 30.69
CA ALA A 329 20.89 0.30 32.01
C ALA A 329 20.08 1.55 32.41
N LEU A 330 20.62 2.75 32.20
CA LEU A 330 19.98 4.02 32.54
C LEU A 330 18.72 4.34 31.71
N LYS A 331 18.59 3.81 30.49
CA LYS A 331 17.34 3.93 29.71
C LYS A 331 16.22 3.11 30.35
N LEU A 332 16.58 2.01 31.00
CA LEU A 332 15.66 1.07 31.58
C LEU A 332 15.29 1.42 33.03
N TYR A 333 16.19 2.01 33.83
CA TYR A 333 15.79 2.43 35.18
C TYR A 333 14.83 3.63 35.17
N PRO A 334 13.79 3.64 36.02
CA PRO A 334 13.03 4.84 36.33
C PRO A 334 13.92 5.90 36.96
N ARG A 335 13.72 7.18 36.60
CA ARG A 335 14.52 8.29 37.14
C ARG A 335 14.37 8.48 38.66
N SER A 336 13.28 7.99 39.24
CA SER A 336 13.01 8.00 40.68
C SER A 336 13.73 6.87 41.43
N ASP A 337 14.30 5.89 40.74
CA ASP A 337 14.97 4.75 41.36
C ASP A 337 16.36 5.16 41.89
N ARG A 338 16.70 4.70 43.09
CA ARG A 338 18.04 4.87 43.66
C ARG A 338 19.11 4.28 42.75
N LEU A 339 18.83 3.15 42.10
CA LEU A 339 19.77 2.49 41.17
C LEU A 339 20.11 3.35 39.95
N PHE A 340 19.16 4.16 39.47
CA PHE A 340 19.41 5.13 38.40
C PHE A 340 20.49 6.14 38.83
N HIS A 341 20.35 6.72 40.02
CA HIS A 341 21.30 7.71 40.52
C HIS A 341 22.69 7.11 40.81
N GLU A 342 22.75 5.88 41.31
CA GLU A 342 24.01 5.17 41.55
C GLU A 342 24.76 4.90 40.23
N THR A 343 24.09 4.26 39.26
CA THR A 343 24.67 3.97 37.93
C THR A 343 25.05 5.23 37.16
N PHE A 344 24.26 6.30 37.29
CA PHE A 344 24.58 7.59 36.70
C PHE A 344 25.85 8.22 37.30
N ARG A 345 26.02 8.14 38.63
CA ARG A 345 27.22 8.62 39.32
C ARG A 345 28.45 7.82 38.90
N GLU A 346 28.33 6.50 38.81
CA GLU A 346 29.41 5.61 38.36
C GLU A 346 29.81 5.93 36.91
N MET A 347 28.85 5.98 35.99
CA MET A 347 29.11 6.37 34.61
C MET A 347 29.78 7.76 34.52
N LYS A 348 29.35 8.73 35.34
CA LYS A 348 29.95 10.08 35.38
C LYS A 348 31.41 10.03 35.85
N LYS A 349 31.75 9.21 36.84
CA LYS A 349 33.14 8.99 37.31
C LYS A 349 34.00 8.40 36.19
N LEU A 350 33.51 7.39 35.47
CA LEU A 350 34.26 6.77 34.36
C LEU A 350 34.48 7.75 33.20
N ARG A 351 33.49 8.59 32.89
CA ARG A 351 33.64 9.66 31.90
C ARG A 351 34.67 10.71 32.34
N ALA A 352 34.71 11.05 33.63
CA ALA A 352 35.71 11.96 34.15
C ALA A 352 37.12 11.36 34.07
N GLN A 353 37.28 10.07 34.35
CA GLN A 353 38.54 9.34 34.20
C GLN A 353 39.02 9.30 32.74
N LEU A 354 38.12 9.10 31.78
CA LEU A 354 38.43 9.19 30.35
C LEU A 354 38.85 10.60 29.88
N ASN A 355 38.40 11.64 30.59
CA ASN A 355 38.65 13.04 30.25
C ASN A 355 39.80 13.67 31.04
N GLN A 356 40.41 12.97 32.00
CA GLN A 356 41.61 13.48 32.67
C GLN A 356 42.81 13.34 31.72
N PRO A 357 43.55 14.42 31.40
CA PRO A 357 44.80 14.29 30.69
C PRO A 357 45.77 13.50 31.59
N SER A 358 46.39 12.46 31.03
CA SER A 358 47.48 11.73 31.69
C SER A 358 48.51 12.73 32.21
N LEU A 359 48.64 12.85 33.54
CA LEU A 359 49.76 13.57 34.14
C LEU A 359 51.06 12.95 33.63
N PRO A 360 52.05 13.75 33.16
CA PRO A 360 53.32 13.19 32.73
C PRO A 360 53.97 12.49 33.90
N ALA A 361 54.38 11.24 33.68
CA ALA A 361 55.12 10.45 34.65
C ALA A 361 56.35 11.27 35.10
N THR A 362 56.34 11.73 36.34
CA THR A 362 57.49 12.36 36.96
C THR A 362 58.59 11.30 37.07
N ALA A 363 59.64 11.49 36.28
CA ALA A 363 60.92 10.81 36.45
C ALA A 363 61.45 11.06 37.86
N LYS A 364 61.78 9.97 38.56
CA LYS A 364 62.82 9.94 39.59
C LYS A 364 63.55 8.62 39.48
#